data_AF-A0A3N5PAN7-F1
#
_entry.id   AF-A0A3N5PAN7-F1
#
_cell.length_a   1.000
_cell.length_b   1.000
_cell.length_c   1.000
_cell.angle_alpha   90.00
_cell.angle_beta   90.00
_cell.angle_gamma   90.00
#
_symmetry.space_group_name_H-M   'P 1'
#
loop_
_entity.id
_entity.type
_entity.pdbx_description
1 polymer ?
#
loop_
_entity_poly.entity_id
_entity_poly.type
_entity_poly.pdbx_seq_one_letter_code
_entity_poly.pdbx_strand_id
1 'polypeptide(L)'
;MKVYSDLKETYEREGYLAFVGIVTWAPEDRSGAMDRFFKIISRPEGEGVKGVHTWNLIGRDTMIVIGWARSSVSLQKFSASITLGSKLSIELCPAIDHFGLQEAFKTYMTSASISKAKAIKRKSAT
;
A
#
# COMPACT_ATOMS: atom_id res chain seq x y z
N MET A 1 16.29 -17.30 2.67
CA MET A 1 15.67 -17.16 1.34
C MET A 1 15.16 -15.72 1.22
N LYS A 2 15.82 -14.88 0.41
CA LYS A 2 15.60 -13.41 0.34
C LYS A 2 14.80 -13.00 -0.92
N VAL A 3 13.79 -13.78 -1.30
CA VAL A 3 13.10 -13.63 -2.60
C VAL A 3 12.42 -12.26 -2.76
N TYR A 4 12.03 -11.61 -1.66
CA TYR A 4 11.37 -10.31 -1.68
C TYR A 4 12.31 -9.09 -1.45
N SER A 5 13.61 -9.28 -1.16
CA SER A 5 14.48 -8.13 -0.83
C SER A 5 14.91 -7.33 -2.06
N ASP A 6 15.29 -8.01 -3.14
CA ASP A 6 16.05 -7.36 -4.21
C ASP A 6 15.16 -6.47 -5.10
N LEU A 7 13.89 -6.88 -5.32
CA LEU A 7 12.89 -6.08 -6.02
C LEU A 7 12.41 -4.89 -5.17
N LYS A 8 12.20 -5.11 -3.87
CA LYS A 8 11.83 -4.04 -2.93
C LYS A 8 12.87 -2.93 -2.94
N GLU A 9 14.13 -3.28 -2.70
CA GLU A 9 15.24 -2.31 -2.68
C GLU A 9 15.37 -1.56 -4.00
N THR A 10 15.14 -2.24 -5.12
CA THR A 10 15.18 -1.62 -6.45
C THR A 10 14.06 -0.60 -6.64
N TYR A 11 12.81 -0.96 -6.30
CA TYR A 11 11.67 -0.05 -6.45
C TYR A 11 11.72 1.14 -5.49
N GLU A 12 12.14 0.93 -4.24
CA GLU A 12 12.32 2.02 -3.28
C GLU A 12 13.41 3.00 -3.73
N ARG A 13 14.54 2.49 -4.28
CA ARG A 13 15.61 3.33 -4.86
C ARG A 13 15.14 4.13 -6.07
N GLU A 14 14.22 3.58 -6.87
CA GLU A 14 13.59 4.28 -8.00
C GLU A 14 12.50 5.28 -7.57
N GLY A 15 12.22 5.39 -6.26
CA GLY A 15 11.23 6.31 -5.71
C GLY A 15 9.80 5.78 -5.73
N TYR A 16 9.61 4.47 -5.84
CA TYR A 16 8.28 3.87 -5.69
C TYR A 16 7.97 3.59 -4.22
N LEU A 17 6.71 3.77 -3.86
CA LEU A 17 6.17 3.48 -2.55
C LEU A 17 5.26 2.26 -2.61
N ALA A 18 5.44 1.35 -1.67
CA ALA A 18 4.57 0.18 -1.55
C ALA A 18 3.16 0.59 -1.14
N PHE A 19 2.16 -0.11 -1.70
CA PHE A 19 0.75 0.07 -1.34
C PHE A 19 0.06 -1.29 -1.17
N VAL A 20 -1.01 -1.28 -0.39
CA VAL A 20 -2.00 -2.35 -0.33
C VAL A 20 -3.35 -1.79 -0.77
N GLY A 21 -4.03 -2.48 -1.68
CA GLY A 21 -5.40 -2.25 -2.07
C GLY A 21 -6.29 -3.36 -1.53
N ILE A 22 -7.38 -3.01 -0.86
CA ILE A 22 -8.46 -3.94 -0.51
C ILE A 22 -9.59 -3.69 -1.47
N VAL A 23 -9.80 -4.62 -2.41
CA VAL A 23 -10.87 -4.53 -3.39
C VAL A 23 -12.03 -5.39 -2.93
N THR A 24 -13.22 -4.81 -2.85
CA THR A 24 -14.45 -5.50 -2.43
C THR A 24 -15.54 -5.37 -3.48
N TRP A 25 -16.45 -6.34 -3.49
CA TRP A 25 -17.61 -6.37 -4.38
C TRP A 25 -18.83 -6.96 -3.66
N ALA A 26 -20.02 -6.71 -4.21
CA ALA A 26 -21.22 -7.39 -3.75
C ALA A 26 -21.22 -8.85 -4.24
N PRO A 27 -21.77 -9.82 -3.49
CA PRO A 27 -21.77 -11.24 -3.87
C PRO A 27 -22.26 -11.53 -5.29
N GLU A 28 -23.28 -10.80 -5.74
CA GLU A 28 -23.88 -10.88 -7.08
C GLU A 28 -22.92 -10.45 -8.20
N ASP A 29 -21.93 -9.61 -7.91
CA ASP A 29 -20.99 -9.07 -8.89
C ASP A 29 -19.69 -9.89 -8.98
N ARG A 30 -19.59 -11.02 -8.27
CA ARG A 30 -18.37 -11.84 -8.17
C ARG A 30 -17.81 -12.25 -9.54
N SER A 31 -18.66 -12.67 -10.48
CA SER A 31 -18.20 -13.06 -11.83
C SER A 31 -17.58 -11.87 -12.57
N GLY A 32 -18.25 -10.71 -12.53
CA GLY A 32 -17.75 -9.49 -13.16
C GLY A 32 -16.47 -8.94 -12.50
N ALA A 33 -16.34 -9.14 -11.19
CA ALA A 33 -15.12 -8.84 -10.45
C ALA A 33 -13.95 -9.69 -10.97
N MET A 34 -14.11 -11.01 -11.05
CA MET A 34 -13.06 -11.91 -11.54
C MET A 34 -12.62 -11.58 -12.96
N ASP A 35 -13.57 -11.36 -13.88
CA ASP A 35 -13.26 -11.00 -15.28
C ASP A 35 -12.45 -9.70 -15.39
N ARG A 36 -12.76 -8.70 -14.55
CA ARG A 36 -11.99 -7.45 -14.51
C ARG A 36 -10.60 -7.67 -13.95
N PHE A 37 -10.46 -8.44 -12.87
CA PHE A 37 -9.15 -8.72 -12.30
C PHE A 37 -8.26 -9.48 -13.27
N PHE A 38 -8.77 -10.47 -14.00
CA PHE A 38 -7.99 -11.17 -15.03
C PHE A 38 -7.45 -10.21 -16.10
N LYS A 39 -8.23 -9.20 -16.50
CA LYS A 39 -7.80 -8.17 -17.48
C LYS A 39 -6.75 -7.21 -16.92
N ILE A 40 -6.83 -6.86 -15.64
CA ILE A 40 -5.92 -5.90 -14.99
C ILE A 40 -4.61 -6.59 -14.59
N ILE A 41 -4.66 -7.81 -14.06
CA ILE A 41 -3.50 -8.60 -13.64
C ILE A 41 -2.67 -9.07 -14.85
N SER A 42 -3.26 -9.16 -16.04
CA SER A 42 -2.50 -9.48 -17.26
C SER A 42 -1.74 -8.28 -17.84
N ARG A 43 -2.03 -7.04 -17.41
CA ARG A 43 -1.27 -5.81 -17.70
C ARG A 43 -1.25 -4.82 -16.52
N PRO A 44 -0.74 -5.22 -15.35
CA PRO A 44 -0.81 -4.37 -14.16
C PRO A 44 0.26 -3.28 -14.19
N GLU A 45 1.30 -3.50 -15.00
CA GLU A 45 2.42 -2.58 -15.20
C GLU A 45 2.03 -1.52 -16.24
N GLY A 46 1.89 -0.29 -15.77
CA GLY A 46 1.58 0.91 -16.54
C GLY A 46 2.17 2.12 -15.84
N GLU A 47 2.04 3.33 -16.41
CA GLU A 47 2.72 4.57 -15.98
C GLU A 47 2.83 4.78 -14.45
N GLY A 48 3.89 4.22 -13.86
CA GLY A 48 4.23 4.37 -12.45
C GLY A 48 3.60 3.36 -11.48
N VAL A 49 3.13 2.18 -11.91
CA VAL A 49 2.83 1.04 -11.02
C VAL A 49 3.62 -0.20 -11.45
N LYS A 50 4.25 -0.90 -10.49
CA LYS A 50 5.08 -2.08 -10.72
C LYS A 50 4.84 -3.17 -9.67
N GLY A 51 5.23 -4.41 -10.01
CA GLY A 51 5.32 -5.54 -9.08
C GLY A 51 3.99 -5.88 -8.41
N VAL A 52 2.88 -5.74 -9.14
CA VAL A 52 1.56 -5.98 -8.58
C VAL A 52 1.37 -7.48 -8.34
N HIS A 53 1.01 -7.83 -7.10
CA HIS A 53 0.65 -9.16 -6.67
C HIS A 53 -0.74 -9.14 -6.05
N THR A 54 -1.53 -10.19 -6.26
CA THR A 54 -2.90 -10.24 -5.76
C THR A 54 -3.21 -11.56 -5.06
N TRP A 55 -4.07 -11.50 -4.04
CA TRP A 55 -4.64 -12.66 -3.38
C TRP A 55 -6.16 -12.52 -3.30
N ASN A 56 -6.86 -13.48 -3.87
CA ASN A 56 -8.30 -13.60 -3.70
C ASN A 56 -8.61 -14.32 -2.38
N LEU A 57 -9.42 -13.71 -1.51
CA LEU A 57 -9.76 -14.29 -0.22
C LEU A 57 -11.00 -15.18 -0.39
N ILE A 58 -10.80 -16.48 -0.59
CA ILE A 58 -11.90 -17.44 -0.75
C ILE A 58 -12.87 -17.36 0.44
N GLY A 59 -14.16 -17.33 0.13
CA GLY A 59 -15.23 -17.15 1.14
C GLY A 59 -15.48 -15.69 1.51
N ARG A 60 -14.74 -14.74 0.93
CA ARG A 60 -15.02 -13.32 1.01
C ARG A 60 -15.14 -12.73 -0.38
N ASP A 61 -15.97 -11.72 -0.53
CA ASP A 61 -16.05 -10.92 -1.74
C ASP A 61 -14.97 -9.84 -1.72
N THR A 62 -13.71 -10.29 -1.62
CA THR A 62 -12.55 -9.45 -1.36
C THR A 62 -11.29 -9.97 -2.04
N MET A 63 -10.52 -9.05 -2.63
CA MET A 63 -9.18 -9.28 -3.14
C MET A 63 -8.20 -8.31 -2.49
N ILE A 64 -7.06 -8.85 -2.05
CA ILE A 64 -5.91 -8.05 -1.63
C ILE A 64 -5.03 -7.82 -2.85
N VAL A 65 -4.65 -6.57 -3.08
CA VAL A 65 -3.70 -6.15 -4.12
C VAL A 65 -2.52 -5.53 -3.40
N ILE A 66 -1.29 -5.93 -3.74
CA ILE A 66 -0.06 -5.30 -3.25
C ILE A 66 0.74 -4.88 -4.46
N GLY A 67 1.38 -3.72 -4.40
CA GLY A 67 2.28 -3.29 -5.46
C GLY A 67 3.08 -2.07 -5.05
N TRP A 68 3.75 -1.49 -6.04
CA TRP A 68 4.58 -0.30 -5.86
C TRP A 68 4.12 0.79 -6.81
N ALA A 69 3.92 2.01 -6.29
CA ALA A 69 3.48 3.16 -7.06
C ALA A 69 4.50 4.30 -6.98
N ARG A 70 4.81 4.91 -8.13
CA ARG A 70 5.74 6.04 -8.25
C ARG A 70 5.17 7.36 -7.71
N SER A 71 3.84 7.44 -7.66
CA SER A 71 3.13 8.63 -7.19
C SER A 71 1.69 8.29 -6.78
N SER A 72 1.06 9.19 -6.03
CA SER A 72 -0.37 9.13 -5.73
C SER A 72 -1.22 9.19 -7.00
N VAL A 73 -0.79 9.92 -8.03
CA VAL A 73 -1.48 10.01 -9.33
C VAL A 73 -1.48 8.65 -10.05
N SER A 74 -0.34 7.96 -10.07
CA SER A 74 -0.25 6.61 -10.63
C SER A 74 -1.17 5.64 -9.89
N LEU A 75 -1.27 5.77 -8.56
CA LEU A 75 -2.14 4.95 -7.73
C LEU A 75 -3.63 5.23 -7.98
N GLN A 76 -4.01 6.49 -8.22
CA GLN A 76 -5.37 6.88 -8.63
C GLN A 76 -5.73 6.32 -10.01
N LYS A 77 -4.83 6.43 -11.00
CA LYS A 77 -5.03 5.84 -12.33
C LYS A 77 -5.23 4.32 -12.25
N PHE A 78 -4.42 3.64 -11.44
CA PHE A 78 -4.55 2.21 -11.19
C PHE A 78 -5.87 1.85 -10.51
N SER A 79 -6.29 2.64 -9.51
CA SER A 79 -7.58 2.41 -8.84
C SER A 79 -8.76 2.60 -9.79
N ALA A 80 -8.70 3.65 -10.62
CA ALA A 80 -9.73 3.91 -11.62
C ALA A 80 -9.80 2.80 -12.67
N SER A 81 -8.69 2.18 -13.08
CA SER A 81 -8.76 1.05 -14.03
C SER A 81 -9.50 -0.16 -13.45
N ILE A 82 -9.48 -0.33 -12.12
CA ILE A 82 -10.22 -1.36 -11.39
C ILE A 82 -11.70 -0.98 -11.24
N THR A 83 -11.98 0.24 -10.75
CA THR A 83 -13.33 0.64 -10.32
C THR A 83 -14.18 1.27 -11.42
N LEU A 84 -13.59 1.83 -12.48
CA LEU A 84 -14.35 2.59 -13.48
C LEU A 84 -15.34 1.70 -14.24
N GLY A 85 -16.63 2.07 -14.17
CA GLY A 85 -17.72 1.34 -14.79
C GLY A 85 -17.98 -0.03 -14.16
N SER A 86 -17.50 -0.25 -12.93
CA SER A 86 -17.75 -1.46 -12.13
C SER A 86 -18.45 -1.09 -10.82
N LYS A 87 -18.95 -2.11 -10.14
CA LYS A 87 -19.42 -2.01 -8.75
C LYS A 87 -18.33 -2.42 -7.74
N LEU A 88 -17.08 -2.43 -8.17
CA LEU A 88 -15.95 -2.70 -7.29
C LEU A 88 -15.62 -1.44 -6.50
N SER A 89 -15.31 -1.60 -5.22
CA SER A 89 -14.70 -0.55 -4.41
C SER A 89 -13.27 -0.95 -4.07
N ILE A 90 -12.35 0.01 -4.07
CA ILE A 90 -10.97 -0.18 -3.64
C ILE A 90 -10.63 0.79 -2.51
N GLU A 91 -10.15 0.24 -1.41
CA GLU A 91 -9.52 1.01 -0.33
C GLU A 91 -8.00 0.90 -0.47
N LEU A 92 -7.32 2.04 -0.54
CA LEU A 92 -5.87 2.09 -0.70
C LEU A 92 -5.19 2.49 0.59
N CYS A 93 -4.20 1.69 0.97
CA CYS A 93 -3.39 1.88 2.17
C CYS A 93 -1.92 2.00 1.75
N PRO A 94 -1.21 3.05 2.19
CA PRO A 94 0.25 3.05 2.16
C PRO A 94 0.77 1.83 2.92
N ALA A 95 1.70 1.08 2.33
CA ALA A 95 2.27 -0.09 2.96
C ALA A 95 3.63 0.27 3.56
N ILE A 96 3.81 -0.06 4.84
CA ILE A 96 5.10 0.01 5.51
C ILE A 96 5.49 -1.40 5.95
N ASP A 97 6.69 -1.83 5.59
CA ASP A 97 7.24 -3.10 6.06
C ASP A 97 7.40 -3.06 7.58
N HIS A 98 7.25 -4.20 8.25
CA HIS A 98 7.33 -4.34 9.69
C HIS A 98 8.65 -3.80 10.26
N PHE A 99 9.77 -4.01 9.56
CA PHE A 99 11.06 -3.43 9.96
C PHE A 99 11.05 -1.90 9.89
N GLY A 100 10.53 -1.34 8.80
CA GLY A 100 10.36 0.11 8.67
C GLY A 100 9.41 0.68 9.71
N LEU A 101 8.35 -0.06 10.07
CA LEU A 101 7.43 0.31 11.13
C LEU A 101 8.13 0.35 12.49
N GLN A 102 8.93 -0.68 12.82
CA GLN A 102 9.71 -0.71 14.06
C GLN A 102 10.69 0.48 14.15
N GLU A 103 11.38 0.82 13.07
CA GLU A 103 12.29 1.97 13.03
C GLU A 103 11.55 3.31 13.17
N ALA A 104 10.41 3.46 12.49
CA ALA A 104 9.57 4.64 12.60
C ALA A 104 9.05 4.82 14.04
N PHE A 105 8.59 3.74 14.68
CA PHE A 105 8.18 3.74 16.08
C PHE A 105 9.33 4.11 17.02
N LYS A 106 10.52 3.55 16.82
CA LYS A 106 11.70 3.87 17.63
C LYS A 106 12.06 5.36 17.51
N THR A 107 12.01 5.90 16.30
CA THR A 107 12.28 7.32 16.03
C THR A 107 11.25 8.21 16.72
N TYR A 108 9.96 7.87 16.62
CA TYR A 108 8.87 8.59 17.28
C TYR A 108 9.02 8.59 18.81
N MET A 109 9.31 7.45 19.41
CA MET A 109 9.52 7.35 20.86
C MET A 109 10.73 8.17 21.33
N THR A 110 11.79 8.21 20.52
CA THR A 110 12.99 9.00 20.82
C THR A 110 12.70 10.50 20.72
N SER A 111 11.97 10.95 19.69
CA SER A 111 11.62 12.38 19.51
C SER A 111 10.61 12.87 20.55
N ALA A 112 9.66 12.02 20.98
CA ALA A 112 8.75 12.29 22.08
C ALA A 112 9.49 12.45 23.42
N SER A 113 10.52 11.62 23.65
CA SER A 113 11.36 11.67 24.85
C SER A 113 12.22 12.94 24.90
N ILE A 114 12.80 13.35 23.76
CA ILE A 114 13.55 14.60 23.62
C ILE A 114 12.66 15.83 23.84
N SER A 115 11.42 15.79 23.35
CA SER A 115 10.44 16.87 23.55
C SER A 115 10.03 17.02 25.01
N LYS A 116 9.84 15.90 25.73
CA LYS A 116 9.64 15.91 27.20
C LYS A 116 10.86 16.45 27.95
N ALA A 117 12.07 16.04 27.57
CA ALA A 117 13.30 16.54 28.20
C ALA A 117 13.50 18.06 28.00
N LYS A 118 13.17 18.59 26.82
CA LYS A 118 13.18 20.05 26.56
C LYS A 118 12.10 20.80 27.36
N ALA A 119 10.92 20.23 27.54
CA ALA A 119 9.84 20.83 28.32
C ALA A 119 10.17 20.91 29.82
N ILE A 120 10.83 19.87 30.36
CA ILE A 120 11.26 19.84 31.77
C ILE A 120 12.34 20.90 32.02
N LYS A 121 13.35 21.01 31.15
CA LYS A 121 14.42 22.03 31.27
C LYS A 121 13.91 23.47 31.21
N ARG A 122 12.82 23.75 30.49
CA ARG A 122 12.21 25.08 30.44
C ARG A 122 11.46 25.46 31.71
N LYS A 123 10.84 24.48 32.40
CA LYS A 123 10.16 24.73 33.68
C LYS A 123 11.11 24.93 34.87
N SER A 124 12.33 24.39 34.79
CA SER A 124 13.37 24.55 35.83
C SER A 124 14.22 25.81 35.67
N ALA A 125 13.98 26.62 34.64
CA ALA A 125 14.72 27.86 34.35
C ALA A 125 13.86 29.14 34.55
N THR A 126 12.72 29.02 35.22
CA THR A 126 11.83 30.11 35.66
C THR A 126 11.65 30.00 37.15
#